data_AF-A0A7S3WZX2-F1
#
_entry.id   AF-A0A7S3WZX2-F1
#
_cell.length_a   1.000
_cell.length_b   1.000
_cell.length_c   1.000
_cell.angle_alpha   90.00
_cell.angle_beta   90.00
_cell.angle_gamma   90.00
#
_symmetry.space_group_name_H-M   'P 1'
#
loop_
_entity.id
_entity.type
_entity.pdbx_description
1 polymer ?
#
loop_
_entity_poly.entity_id
_entity_poly.type
_entity_poly.pdbx_seq_one_letter_code
_entity_poly.pdbx_strand_id
1 'polypeptide(L)'
;QCPGNKVMAGVQDTAFTGGTLTLSPLGQNLAGTFCSSCLLGIISAGGASGPPMKEIIAQALPASGLAGNVWSGPNPVTSPLVIGCGNAVKAQCAKGIVDWFAREKGANIPASEVYFFDDTTGNTNGFADFGYNARQVSCPSRAG
;
A
#
# COMPACT_ATOMS: atom_id res chain seq x y z
N GLN A 1 -6.50 -7.99 18.12
CA GLN A 1 -5.87 -6.71 17.72
C GLN A 1 -4.41 -6.99 17.51
N CYS A 2 -3.81 -6.55 16.40
CA CYS A 2 -2.36 -6.70 16.25
C CYS A 2 -1.66 -5.91 17.37
N PRO A 3 -0.70 -6.50 18.07
CA PRO A 3 0.06 -5.80 19.10
C PRO A 3 0.89 -4.66 18.48
N GLY A 4 1.06 -3.56 19.21
CA GLY A 4 1.87 -2.42 18.78
C GLY A 4 1.21 -1.49 17.76
N ASN A 5 -0.08 -1.67 17.47
CA ASN A 5 -0.84 -0.76 16.61
C ASN A 5 -1.00 0.62 17.26
N LYS A 6 -0.86 1.69 16.47
CA LYS A 6 -1.10 3.08 16.89
C LYS A 6 -2.39 3.59 16.28
N VAL A 7 -3.30 4.07 17.13
CA VAL A 7 -4.55 4.70 16.71
C VAL A 7 -4.30 6.17 16.40
N MET A 8 -4.72 6.63 15.22
CA MET A 8 -4.56 8.01 14.76
C MET A 8 -5.81 8.82 15.12
N ALA A 9 -5.86 9.32 16.35
CA ALA A 9 -7.02 10.06 16.87
C ALA A 9 -7.47 11.19 15.93
N GLY A 10 -8.79 11.33 15.72
CA GLY A 10 -9.38 12.36 14.86
C GLY A 10 -9.39 12.03 13.36
N VAL A 11 -8.86 10.88 12.94
CA VAL A 11 -8.78 10.49 11.53
C VAL A 11 -9.70 9.30 11.30
N GLN A 12 -10.80 9.54 10.58
CA GLN A 12 -11.77 8.49 10.29
C GLN A 12 -11.26 7.56 9.21
N ASP A 13 -11.44 6.26 9.43
CA ASP A 13 -11.30 5.22 8.44
C ASP A 13 -12.70 4.65 8.16
N THR A 14 -13.16 4.73 6.92
CA THR A 14 -14.47 4.24 6.50
C THR A 14 -14.42 2.83 5.90
N ALA A 15 -13.24 2.19 5.87
CA ALA A 15 -13.12 0.82 5.39
C ALA A 15 -13.83 -0.17 6.34
N PHE A 16 -14.40 -1.24 5.77
CA PHE A 16 -15.13 -2.29 6.51
C PHE A 16 -16.27 -1.71 7.37
N THR A 17 -16.26 -1.97 8.68
CA THR A 17 -17.21 -1.40 9.65
C THR A 17 -16.88 0.03 10.05
N GLY A 18 -15.81 0.61 9.50
CA GLY A 18 -15.28 1.91 9.85
C GLY A 18 -14.57 1.96 11.20
N GLY A 19 -14.19 3.18 11.61
CA GLY A 19 -13.58 3.50 12.88
C GLY A 19 -12.52 4.60 12.75
N THR A 20 -11.54 4.58 13.65
CA THR A 20 -10.36 5.44 13.55
C THR A 20 -9.24 4.72 12.80
N LEU A 21 -8.53 5.45 11.94
CA LEU A 21 -7.33 4.98 11.25
C LEU A 21 -6.35 4.41 12.28
N THR A 22 -5.77 3.26 11.93
CA THR A 22 -4.80 2.56 12.77
C THR A 22 -3.59 2.20 11.93
N LEU A 23 -2.38 2.51 12.42
CA LEU A 23 -1.13 2.14 11.77
C LEU A 23 -0.48 0.95 12.50
N SER A 24 -0.07 -0.06 11.74
CA SER A 24 0.74 -1.16 12.25
C SER A 24 2.16 -0.70 12.62
N PRO A 25 2.96 -1.48 13.37
CA PRO A 25 4.35 -1.14 13.64
C PRO A 25 5.17 -0.87 12.38
N LEU A 26 4.89 -1.59 11.27
CA LEU A 26 5.54 -1.34 9.98
C LEU A 26 5.20 0.06 9.44
N GLY A 27 3.92 0.42 9.41
CA GLY A 27 3.47 1.75 8.98
C GLY A 27 3.91 2.88 9.91
N GLN A 28 4.33 2.57 11.14
CA GLN A 28 4.88 3.56 12.07
C GLN A 28 6.38 3.79 11.90
N ASN A 29 7.13 2.81 11.38
CA ASN A 29 8.59 2.86 11.38
C ASN A 29 9.22 2.24 10.13
N LEU A 30 8.62 2.46 8.95
CA LEU A 30 9.13 1.89 7.70
C LEU A 30 10.56 2.35 7.38
N ALA A 31 10.88 3.61 7.71
CA ALA A 31 12.22 4.20 7.56
C ALA A 31 13.29 3.57 8.47
N GLY A 32 12.90 2.91 9.57
CA GLY A 32 13.82 2.17 10.46
C GLY A 32 14.01 0.70 10.08
N THR A 33 13.38 0.22 9.01
CA THR A 33 13.50 -1.17 8.55
C THR A 33 14.54 -1.31 7.44
N PHE A 34 14.76 -2.56 7.01
CA PHE A 34 15.54 -2.83 5.79
C PHE A 34 14.95 -2.16 4.54
N CYS A 35 13.67 -1.79 4.56
CA CYS A 35 13.01 -1.11 3.44
C CYS A 35 13.11 0.41 3.45
N SER A 36 14.00 0.97 4.27
CA SER A 36 14.31 2.41 4.25
C SER A 36 14.81 2.91 2.89
N SER A 37 15.40 2.01 2.09
CA SER A 37 15.86 2.25 0.72
C SER A 37 14.98 1.62 -0.36
N CYS A 38 13.83 1.04 0.00
CA CYS A 38 12.90 0.46 -0.98
C CYS A 38 12.21 1.55 -1.80
N LEU A 39 11.86 1.23 -3.04
CA LEU A 39 10.84 1.95 -3.80
C LEU A 39 9.47 1.47 -3.31
N LEU A 40 8.63 2.40 -2.86
CA LEU A 40 7.44 2.07 -2.07
C LEU A 40 6.18 2.58 -2.76
N GLY A 41 5.12 1.80 -2.64
CA GLY A 41 3.80 2.13 -3.17
C GLY A 41 2.70 1.64 -2.25
N ILE A 42 1.49 2.15 -2.48
CA ILE A 42 0.29 1.83 -1.71
C ILE A 42 -0.84 1.52 -2.67
N ILE A 43 -1.60 0.48 -2.38
CA ILE A 43 -2.75 0.05 -3.17
C ILE A 43 -3.96 -0.10 -2.25
N SER A 44 -4.92 0.80 -2.39
CA SER A 44 -6.19 0.75 -1.66
C SER A 44 -7.34 0.40 -2.61
N ALA A 45 -8.23 -0.49 -2.16
CA ALA A 45 -9.48 -0.77 -2.86
C ALA A 45 -10.46 0.42 -2.78
N GLY A 46 -10.57 1.03 -1.60
CA GLY A 46 -11.35 2.24 -1.39
C GLY A 46 -10.57 3.52 -1.68
N GLY A 47 -11.20 4.66 -1.43
CA GLY A 47 -10.61 5.99 -1.60
C GLY A 47 -9.69 6.46 -0.48
N ALA A 48 -9.28 5.58 0.45
CA ALA A 48 -8.49 5.90 1.64
C ALA A 48 -9.09 7.05 2.48
N SER A 49 -10.41 7.03 2.68
CA SER A 49 -11.18 7.90 3.61
C SER A 49 -10.92 9.42 3.52
N GLY A 50 -10.45 9.90 2.37
CA GLY A 50 -10.28 11.33 2.09
C GLY A 50 -8.90 11.91 2.46
N PRO A 51 -8.74 13.25 2.33
CA PRO A 51 -7.43 13.90 2.44
C PRO A 51 -6.66 13.64 3.75
N PRO A 52 -7.28 13.68 4.96
CA PRO A 52 -6.53 13.50 6.20
C PRO A 52 -5.86 12.12 6.31
N MET A 53 -6.57 11.05 5.95
CA MET A 53 -6.03 9.70 5.97
C MET A 53 -4.96 9.52 4.89
N LYS A 54 -5.20 10.05 3.68
CA LYS A 54 -4.22 10.04 2.58
C LYS A 54 -2.91 10.72 2.95
N GLU A 55 -2.97 11.86 3.64
CA GLU A 55 -1.79 12.60 4.06
C GLU A 55 -0.97 11.81 5.08
N ILE A 56 -1.61 11.24 6.11
CA ILE A 56 -0.93 10.42 7.13
C ILE A 56 -0.29 9.18 6.50
N ILE A 57 -1.01 8.52 5.61
CA ILE A 57 -0.51 7.32 4.93
C ILE A 57 0.69 7.66 4.03
N ALA A 58 0.65 8.78 3.31
CA ALA A 58 1.78 9.22 2.50
C ALA A 58 3.00 9.59 3.38
N GLN A 59 2.79 10.28 4.50
CA GLN A 59 3.86 10.66 5.43
C GLN A 59 4.50 9.46 6.15
N ALA A 60 3.77 8.34 6.27
CA ALA A 60 4.31 7.10 6.84
C ALA A 60 5.38 6.43 5.96
N LEU A 61 5.43 6.79 4.68
CA LEU A 61 6.43 6.26 3.75
C LEU A 61 7.70 7.13 3.75
N PRO A 62 8.90 6.53 3.73
CA PRO A 62 10.15 7.23 3.50
C PRO A 62 10.10 8.06 2.22
N ALA A 63 10.63 9.29 2.29
CA ALA A 63 10.71 10.20 1.13
C ALA A 63 11.51 9.60 -0.03
N SER A 64 12.48 8.71 0.24
CA SER A 64 13.28 7.99 -0.75
C SER A 64 12.46 7.05 -1.65
N GLY A 65 11.34 6.54 -1.13
CA GLY A 65 10.46 5.61 -1.86
C GLY A 65 9.29 6.28 -2.57
N LEU A 66 9.03 7.56 -2.31
CA LEU A 66 7.88 8.28 -2.81
C LEU A 66 8.20 9.23 -3.96
N ALA A 67 7.50 9.01 -5.05
CA ALA A 67 7.47 9.92 -6.20
C ALA A 67 6.70 11.23 -5.97
N GLY A 68 6.04 11.37 -4.82
CA GLY A 68 5.19 12.51 -4.46
C GLY A 68 3.93 12.09 -3.70
N ASN A 69 3.22 13.07 -3.15
CA ASN A 69 1.96 12.88 -2.40
C ASN A 69 0.72 12.83 -3.31
N VAL A 70 0.92 12.56 -4.61
CA VAL A 70 -0.14 12.54 -5.62
C VAL A 70 -0.73 11.15 -5.68
N TRP A 71 -2.05 11.05 -5.54
CA TRP A 71 -2.78 9.79 -5.64
C TRP A 71 -3.25 9.55 -7.07
N SER A 72 -3.13 8.30 -7.51
CA SER A 72 -3.55 7.83 -8.83
C SER A 72 -4.73 6.86 -8.74
N GLY A 73 -5.42 6.68 -9.86
CA GLY A 73 -6.39 5.61 -10.05
C GLY A 73 -5.75 4.33 -10.61
N PRO A 74 -6.51 3.24 -10.77
CA PRO A 74 -5.99 1.96 -11.23
C PRO A 74 -5.63 1.94 -12.73
N ASN A 75 -6.17 2.86 -13.53
CA ASN A 75 -6.00 2.85 -14.98
C ASN A 75 -6.14 4.27 -15.59
N PRO A 76 -5.05 4.87 -16.10
CA PRO A 76 -3.66 4.44 -15.95
C PRO A 76 -3.13 4.71 -14.53
N VAL A 77 -2.16 3.91 -14.08
CA VAL A 77 -1.37 4.23 -12.88
C VAL A 77 -0.33 5.30 -13.23
N THR A 78 -0.45 6.44 -12.55
CA THR A 78 0.36 7.66 -12.74
C THR A 78 1.15 8.06 -11.50
N SER A 79 1.03 7.31 -10.41
CA SER A 79 1.87 7.45 -9.21
C SER A 79 1.90 6.13 -8.41
N PRO A 80 2.87 5.95 -7.49
CA PRO A 80 2.91 4.80 -6.59
C PRO A 80 1.79 4.73 -5.54
N LEU A 81 0.99 5.79 -5.38
CA LEU A 81 -0.10 5.86 -4.40
C LEU A 81 -1.43 5.64 -5.12
N VAL A 82 -1.94 4.42 -5.13
CA VAL A 82 -3.08 4.02 -5.96
C VAL A 82 -4.31 3.72 -5.11
N ILE A 83 -5.44 4.33 -5.48
CA ILE A 83 -6.78 4.07 -4.90
C ILE A 83 -7.72 3.52 -5.96
N GLY A 84 -8.84 2.91 -5.52
CA GLY A 84 -9.83 2.34 -6.43
C GLY A 84 -9.40 1.01 -7.06
N CYS A 85 -8.34 0.40 -6.57
CA CYS A 85 -7.88 -0.93 -7.01
C CYS A 85 -8.65 -2.02 -6.28
N GLY A 86 -9.80 -2.40 -6.84
CA GLY A 86 -10.59 -3.50 -6.32
C GLY A 86 -9.76 -4.77 -6.09
N ASN A 87 -10.21 -5.61 -5.15
CA ASN A 87 -9.45 -6.75 -4.65
C ASN A 87 -8.87 -7.65 -5.74
N ALA A 88 -9.67 -8.00 -6.76
CA ALA A 88 -9.26 -8.85 -7.87
C ALA A 88 -8.26 -8.20 -8.85
N VAL A 89 -8.07 -6.87 -8.78
CA VAL A 89 -7.20 -6.13 -9.71
C VAL A 89 -5.95 -5.54 -9.05
N LYS A 90 -5.69 -5.87 -7.78
CA LYS A 90 -4.55 -5.35 -7.04
C LYS A 90 -3.20 -5.75 -7.67
N ALA A 91 -3.11 -6.96 -8.22
CA ALA A 91 -1.90 -7.41 -8.90
C ALA A 91 -1.58 -6.54 -10.15
N GLN A 92 -2.61 -6.18 -10.92
CA GLN A 92 -2.49 -5.29 -12.07
C GLN A 92 -2.10 -3.88 -11.65
N CYS A 93 -2.65 -3.37 -10.55
CA CYS A 93 -2.24 -2.09 -9.99
C CYS A 93 -0.78 -2.09 -9.53
N ALA A 94 -0.33 -3.17 -8.87
CA ALA A 94 1.07 -3.33 -8.48
C ALA A 94 1.99 -3.33 -9.70
N LYS A 95 1.61 -4.04 -10.77
CA LYS A 95 2.32 -3.98 -12.05
C LYS A 95 2.38 -2.54 -12.59
N GLY A 96 1.26 -1.81 -12.55
CA GLY A 96 1.22 -0.40 -12.97
C GLY A 96 2.17 0.50 -12.18
N ILE A 97 2.34 0.26 -10.88
CA ILE A 97 3.33 0.97 -10.05
C ILE A 97 4.76 0.62 -10.47
N VAL A 98 5.06 -0.66 -10.71
CA VAL A 98 6.38 -1.10 -11.18
C VAL A 98 6.71 -0.49 -12.54
N ASP A 99 5.77 -0.52 -13.49
CA ASP A 99 5.91 0.12 -14.80
C ASP A 99 6.12 1.63 -14.68
N TRP A 100 5.44 2.27 -13.72
CA TRP A 100 5.62 3.69 -13.41
C TRP A 100 7.03 3.99 -12.90
N PHE A 101 7.58 3.19 -11.98
CA PHE A 101 8.96 3.36 -11.50
C PHE A 101 9.97 3.18 -12.65
N ALA A 102 9.75 2.21 -13.53
CA ALA A 102 10.60 2.00 -14.69
C ALA A 102 10.58 3.23 -15.63
N ARG A 103 9.39 3.77 -15.94
CA ARG A 103 9.24 4.90 -16.86
C ARG A 103 9.71 6.24 -16.27
N GLU A 104 9.29 6.57 -15.05
CA GLU A 104 9.51 7.90 -14.47
C GLU A 104 10.81 8.02 -13.68
N LYS A 105 11.38 6.89 -13.24
CA LYS A 105 12.60 6.85 -12.42
C LYS A 105 13.72 6.02 -13.05
N GLY A 106 13.49 5.36 -14.18
CA GLY A 106 14.47 4.47 -14.81
C GLY A 106 14.78 3.23 -13.98
N ALA A 107 13.93 2.90 -12.99
CA ALA A 107 14.17 1.81 -12.05
C ALA A 107 13.57 0.51 -12.58
N ASN A 108 14.43 -0.36 -13.14
CA ASN A 108 14.04 -1.69 -13.59
C ASN A 108 14.06 -2.66 -12.40
N ILE A 109 12.90 -2.84 -11.76
CA ILE A 109 12.74 -3.72 -10.59
C ILE A 109 12.49 -5.17 -11.08
N PRO A 110 13.36 -6.14 -10.75
CA PRO A 110 13.11 -7.55 -11.07
C PRO A 110 11.81 -8.03 -10.42
N ALA A 111 11.04 -8.88 -11.10
CA ALA A 111 9.79 -9.41 -10.55
C ALA A 111 9.99 -10.10 -9.18
N SER A 112 11.10 -10.82 -9.02
CA SER A 112 11.49 -11.49 -7.77
C SER A 112 11.80 -10.53 -6.62
N GLU A 113 11.98 -9.24 -6.89
CA GLU A 113 12.22 -8.18 -5.90
C GLU A 113 10.98 -7.29 -5.67
N VAL A 114 9.84 -7.65 -6.27
CA VAL A 114 8.55 -7.00 -5.98
C VAL A 114 7.87 -7.74 -4.84
N TYR A 115 7.56 -7.03 -3.77
CA TYR A 115 6.89 -7.54 -2.58
C TYR A 115 5.59 -6.79 -2.30
N PHE A 116 4.51 -7.54 -2.05
CA PHE A 116 3.20 -7.00 -1.70
C PHE A 116 2.69 -7.63 -0.41
N PHE A 117 2.11 -6.80 0.46
CA PHE A 117 1.55 -7.21 1.74
C PHE A 117 0.16 -6.59 1.90
N ASP A 118 -0.80 -7.41 2.31
CA ASP A 118 -2.20 -7.00 2.53
C ASP A 118 -2.79 -7.84 3.66
N ASP A 119 -3.80 -7.33 4.36
CA ASP A 119 -4.44 -8.02 5.48
C ASP A 119 -5.69 -8.80 5.07
N THR A 120 -6.22 -8.53 3.87
CA THR A 120 -7.49 -9.06 3.42
C THR A 120 -7.31 -10.30 2.53
N THR A 121 -8.10 -11.33 2.79
CA THR A 121 -8.07 -12.58 2.02
C THR A 121 -8.39 -12.33 0.54
N GLY A 122 -7.57 -12.92 -0.34
CA GLY A 122 -7.74 -12.83 -1.79
C GLY A 122 -7.07 -11.61 -2.45
N ASN A 123 -6.64 -10.61 -1.67
CA ASN A 123 -5.93 -9.43 -2.22
C ASN A 123 -4.54 -9.75 -2.77
N THR A 124 -3.98 -10.90 -2.41
CA THR A 124 -2.70 -11.41 -2.92
C THR A 124 -2.85 -12.26 -4.18
N ASN A 125 -4.08 -12.51 -4.64
CA ASN A 125 -4.31 -13.34 -5.83
C ASN A 125 -3.81 -12.63 -7.10
N GLY A 126 -3.31 -13.41 -8.06
CA GLY A 126 -2.81 -12.91 -9.35
C GLY A 126 -1.39 -12.31 -9.33
N PHE A 127 -0.76 -12.13 -8.16
CA PHE A 127 0.63 -11.64 -8.10
C PHE A 127 1.64 -12.64 -8.67
N ALA A 128 1.40 -13.93 -8.48
CA ALA A 128 2.26 -14.99 -9.02
C ALA A 128 2.30 -14.99 -10.56
N ASP A 129 1.23 -14.52 -11.23
CA ASP A 129 1.17 -14.42 -12.68
C ASP A 129 2.18 -13.40 -13.24
N PHE A 130 2.63 -12.46 -12.39
CA PHE A 130 3.68 -11.49 -12.70
C PHE A 130 5.06 -11.88 -12.14
N GLY A 131 5.18 -13.04 -11.47
CA GLY A 131 6.39 -13.46 -10.78
C GLY A 131 6.68 -12.65 -9.50
N TYR A 132 5.68 -11.95 -8.95
CA TYR A 132 5.83 -11.13 -7.76
C TYR A 132 5.60 -11.92 -6.47
N ASN A 133 6.13 -11.42 -5.36
CA ASN A 133 5.98 -12.02 -4.05
C ASN A 133 4.84 -11.32 -3.29
N ALA A 134 3.72 -12.01 -3.05
CA ALA A 134 2.62 -11.46 -2.26
C ALA A 134 2.35 -12.29 -1.01
N ARG A 135 2.10 -11.64 0.12
CA ARG A 135 1.80 -12.30 1.41
C ARG A 135 0.64 -11.62 2.12
N GLN A 136 -0.33 -12.42 2.55
CA GLN A 136 -1.35 -11.92 3.46
C GLN A 136 -0.76 -11.86 4.88
N VAL A 137 -0.94 -10.74 5.56
CA VAL A 137 -0.50 -10.52 6.94
C VAL A 137 -1.68 -9.97 7.73
N SER A 138 -2.35 -10.84 8.49
CA SER A 138 -3.54 -10.49 9.27
C SER A 138 -3.41 -10.95 10.73
N CYS A 139 -4.09 -10.24 11.62
CA CYS A 139 -4.29 -10.69 13.01
C CYS A 139 -5.81 -10.83 13.26
N PRO A 140 -6.24 -11.56 14.30
CA PRO A 140 -7.65 -11.88 14.53
C PRO A 140 -8.59 -10.71 14.92
N SER A 141 -8.30 -9.43 14.64
CA SER A 141 -9.31 -8.39 14.93
C SER A 141 -9.31 -7.17 14.03
N ARG A 142 -10.53 -6.65 13.91
CA ARG A 142 -11.13 -5.90 12.79
C ARG A 142 -11.25 -6.83 11.60
N ALA A 143 -12.49 -7.21 11.31
CA ALA A 143 -12.84 -8.26 10.38
C ALA A 143 -12.01 -8.14 9.08
N GLY A 144 -11.26 -9.19 8.76
CA GLY A 144 -10.89 -9.50 7.40
C GLY A 144 -12.06 -10.18 6.71
#